data_AF-A0A950PBM7-F1
#
_entry.id   AF-A0A950PBM7-F1
#
_cell.length_a   1.000
_cell.length_b   1.000
_cell.length_c   1.000
_cell.angle_alpha   90.00
_cell.angle_beta   90.00
_cell.angle_gamma   90.00
#
_symmetry.space_group_name_H-M   'P 1'
#
loop_
_entity.id
_entity.type
_entity.pdbx_description
1 polymer ?
#
loop_
_entity_poly.entity_id
_entity_poly.type
_entity_poly.pdbx_seq_one_letter_code
_entity_poly.pdbx_strand_id
1 'polypeptide(L)' 'MVAKRKGATHPVVLACTLLPYDPRFELGRSLAEASGAVPLNHPHCAKFCVLGGGACSRS' A
#
# COMPACT_ATOMS: atom_id res chain seq x y z
N MET A 1 0.14 0.02 3.03
CA MET A 1 0.26 1.49 3.28
C MET A 1 -1.12 2.11 3.24
N VAL A 2 -1.38 3.21 3.95
CA VAL A 2 -2.64 3.96 3.86
C VAL A 2 -2.34 5.36 3.30
N ALA A 3 -3.04 5.78 2.26
CA ALA A 3 -2.85 7.09 1.63
C ALA A 3 -4.18 7.83 1.47
N LYS A 4 -4.19 9.14 1.78
CA LYS A 4 -5.30 10.04 1.44
C LYS A 4 -4.80 11.03 0.39
N ARG A 5 -5.24 10.86 -0.86
CA ARG A 5 -4.90 11.79 -1.94
C ARG A 5 -5.59 13.14 -1.73
N LYS A 6 -4.98 14.22 -2.20
CA LYS A 6 -5.58 15.56 -2.13
C LYS A 6 -6.92 15.55 -2.86
N GLY A 7 -7.97 16.03 -2.19
CA GLY A 7 -9.34 16.06 -2.73
C GLY A 7 -10.09 14.73 -2.70
N ALA A 8 -9.47 13.62 -2.30
CA ALA A 8 -10.19 12.35 -2.13
C ALA A 8 -11.10 12.40 -0.90
N THR A 9 -12.32 11.87 -1.04
CA THR A 9 -13.32 11.77 0.03
C THR A 9 -12.89 10.83 1.14
N HIS A 10 -12.21 9.73 0.80
CA HIS A 10 -11.76 8.70 1.73
C HIS A 10 -10.28 8.35 1.52
N PRO A 11 -9.56 7.93 2.57
CA PRO A 11 -8.28 7.26 2.40
C PRO A 11 -8.47 5.90 1.73
N VAL A 12 -7.39 5.39 1.14
CA VAL A 12 -7.34 4.06 0.52
C VAL A 12 -6.15 3.28 1.06
N VAL A 13 -6.33 1.97 1.22
CA VAL A 13 -5.28 1.02 1.57
C VAL A 13 -4.59 0.57 0.28
N LEU A 14 -3.27 0.69 0.23
CA LEU A 14 -2.43 0.36 -0.92
C LEU A 14 -1.54 -0.84 -0.61
N ALA A 15 -1.47 -1.74 -1.59
CA ALA A 15 -0.61 -2.93 -1.59
C ALA A 15 0.86 -2.61 -1.93
N CYS A 16 1.11 -1.56 -2.72
CA CYS A 16 2.44 -1.20 -3.19
C CYS A 16 2.72 0.29 -2.93
N THR A 17 3.78 0.58 -2.18
CA THR A 17 4.21 1.95 -1.88
C THR A 17 4.92 2.61 -3.06
N LEU A 18 5.51 1.82 -3.96
CA LEU A 18 6.23 2.30 -5.15
C LEU A 18 5.29 2.71 -6.28
N LEU A 19 4.04 2.23 -6.28
CA LEU A 19 3.04 2.53 -7.30
C LEU A 19 1.78 3.15 -6.66
N PRO A 20 1.91 4.31 -5.98
CA PRO A 20 0.85 4.85 -5.12
C PRO A 20 -0.37 5.40 -5.89
N TYR A 21 -0.28 5.52 -7.21
CA TYR A 21 -1.32 6.06 -8.09
C TYR A 21 -1.92 5.04 -9.04
N ASP A 22 -1.42 3.80 -9.06
CA ASP A 22 -1.99 2.74 -9.90
C ASP A 22 -3.18 2.11 -9.17
N PRO A 23 -4.42 2.24 -9.69
CA PRO A 23 -5.63 1.77 -9.02
C PRO A 23 -5.64 0.25 -8.78
N ARG A 24 -4.86 -0.52 -9.54
CA ARG A 24 -4.77 -1.98 -9.38
C ARG A 24 -4.18 -2.40 -8.03
N PHE A 25 -3.49 -1.49 -7.35
CA PHE A 25 -2.91 -1.73 -6.02
C PHE A 25 -3.78 -1.17 -4.89
N GLU A 26 -4.98 -0.67 -5.18
CA GLU A 26 -5.95 -0.25 -4.18
C GLU A 26 -6.72 -1.46 -3.66
N LEU A 27 -6.63 -1.68 -2.35
CA LEU A 27 -7.22 -2.83 -1.67
C LEU A 27 -8.56 -2.50 -0.98
N GLY A 28 -8.97 -1.23 -0.98
CA GLY A 28 -10.21 -0.79 -0.36
C GLY A 28 -10.03 0.41 0.57
N ARG A 29 -11.14 0.84 1.17
CA ARG A 29 -11.26 2.02 2.03
C ARG A 29 -11.13 1.67 3.52
N SER A 30 -11.16 0.39 3.87
CA SER A 30 -11.02 -0.11 5.23
C SER A 30 -9.99 -1.23 5.33
N LEU A 31 -9.50 -1.50 6.55
CA LEU A 31 -8.62 -2.63 6.80
C LEU A 31 -9.31 -3.98 6.60
N ALA A 32 -10.63 -4.04 6.83
CA ALA A 32 -11.41 -5.24 6.59
C ALA A 32 -11.48 -5.57 5.09
N GLU A 33 -11.76 -4.57 4.25
CA GLU A 33 -11.75 -4.72 2.79
C GLU A 33 -10.35 -5.10 2.27
N ALA A 34 -9.31 -4.50 2.85
CA ALA A 34 -7.93 -4.75 2.45
C ALA A 34 -7.33 -6.04 3.02
N SER A 35 -8.10 -6.80 3.81
CA SER A 35 -7.64 -8.06 4.39
C SER A 35 -7.69 -9.16 3.33
N GLY A 36 -6.57 -9.35 2.64
CA GLY A 36 -6.43 -10.34 1.58
C GLY A 36 -4.98 -10.64 1.24
N ALA A 37 -4.77 -11.73 0.52
CA ALA A 37 -3.43 -12.09 0.04
C ALA A 37 -2.98 -11.13 -1.06
N VAL A 38 -1.76 -10.59 -0.91
CA VAL A 38 -1.11 -9.77 -1.93
C VAL A 38 0.08 -10.55 -2.50
N PRO A 39 0.07 -10.94 -3.78
CA PRO A 39 1.16 -11.68 -4.37
C PRO A 39 2.42 -10.82 -4.52
N LEU A 40 3.58 -11.42 -4.28
CA LEU A 40 4.89 -10.78 -4.45
C LEU A 40 5.37 -10.99 -5.88
N ASN A 41 5.13 -9.99 -6.73
CA ASN A 41 5.38 -10.08 -8.17
C ASN A 41 6.72 -9.49 -8.62
N HIS A 42 7.52 -8.93 -7.71
CA HIS A 42 8.81 -8.31 -8.04
C HIS A 42 9.86 -8.53 -6.93
N PRO A 43 11.17 -8.61 -7.25
CA PRO A 43 12.26 -8.70 -6.26
C PRO A 43 12.26 -7.60 -5.17
N HIS A 44 11.60 -6.47 -5.40
CA HIS A 44 11.48 -5.37 -4.43
C HIS A 44 10.29 -5.56 -3.45
N CYS A 45 9.30 -6.38 -3.79
CA CYS A 45 8.10 -6.58 -2.96
C CYS A 45 8.47 -7.11 -1.56
N ALA A 46 9.40 -8.07 -1.47
CA ALA A 46 9.86 -8.61 -0.20
C ALA A 46 10.64 -7.56 0.64
N LYS A 47 11.41 -6.68 0.00
CA LYS A 47 12.27 -5.70 0.67
C LYS A 47 11.48 -4.58 1.36
N PHE A 48 10.40 -4.13 0.73
CA PHE A 48 9.65 -2.95 1.18
C PHE A 48 8.26 -3.25 1.75
N CYS A 49 7.56 -4.29 1.24
CA CYS A 49 6.16 -4.52 1.59
C CYS A 49 5.94 -5.59 2.67
N VAL A 50 6.80 -6.61 2.77
CA VAL A 50 6.56 -7.78 3.64
C VAL A 50 7.56 -7.93 4.78
N LEU A 51 8.85 -7.71 4.52
CA LEU A 51 9.89 -7.95 5.54
C LEU A 51 10.15 -6.74 6.45
N GLY A 52 9.28 -5.73 6.44
CA GLY A 52 9.37 -4.58 7.35
C GLY A 52 10.63 -3.71 7.18
N GLY A 53 11.44 -3.93 6.12
CA GLY A 53 12.68 -3.19 5.87
C GLY A 53 12.48 -1.76 5.37
N GLY A 54 11.24 -1.37 5.03
CA GLY A 54 10.89 0.01 4.70
C GLY A 54 10.65 0.84 5.96
N ALA A 55 11.64 1.62 6.38
CA ALA A 55 11.45 2.58 7.48
C ALA A 55 10.79 3.86 6.96
N CYS A 56 9.54 4.13 7.37
CA CYS A 56 8.99 5.48 7.32
C CYS A 56 9.43 6.22 8.60
N SER A 57 10.66 6.76 8.63
CA SER A 57 11.09 7.66 9.70
C SER A 57 10.64 9.09 9.38
N ARG A 58 9.94 9.74 10.33
CA ARG A 58 9.76 11.19 10.31
C ARG A 58 11.10 11.84 10.66
N SER A 59 11.78 12.37 9.65
CA SER A 59 12.69 13.51 9.79
C SER A 59 12.01 14.72 9.20
#